data_AF-A0A5B0QL50-F1
#
_entry.id   AF-A0A5B0QL50-F1
#
_cell.length_a   1.000
_cell.length_b   1.000
_cell.length_c   1.000
_cell.angle_alpha   90.00
_cell.angle_beta   90.00
_cell.angle_gamma   90.00
#
_symmetry.space_group_name_H-M   'P 1'
#
loop_
_entity.id
_entity.type
_entity.pdbx_description
1 polymer ?
#
loop_
_entity_poly.entity_id
_entity_poly.type
_entity_poly.pdbx_seq_one_letter_code
_entity_poly.pdbx_strand_id
1 'polypeptide(L)'
;MFPNIPQASLEIRERAAAGSRYEAFNPDAELDKPYCYQAKGMPDIKANDDCIKAYEGLSTDSQGRISPTTNGAHVVFQSCYLSISTTDESMLQVMKKDADAIVKNMITKCDKKSGFVNLRGAQGKNGRVFVETHAA
;
A
#
# COMPACT_ATOMS: atom_id res chain seq x y z
N MET A 1 10.60 12.92 -29.25
CA MET A 1 9.52 11.95 -29.56
C MET A 1 9.90 10.65 -28.87
N PHE A 2 9.07 10.13 -27.96
CA PHE A 2 9.35 8.82 -27.37
C PHE A 2 9.26 7.75 -28.46
N PRO A 3 10.21 6.81 -28.56
CA PRO A 3 10.12 5.74 -29.53
C PRO A 3 8.87 4.92 -29.25
N ASN A 4 8.10 4.59 -30.29
CA ASN A 4 6.94 3.72 -30.19
C ASN A 4 7.43 2.30 -29.90
N ILE A 5 7.49 1.92 -28.62
CA ILE A 5 7.80 0.58 -28.17
C ILE A 5 6.46 -0.09 -27.86
N PRO A 6 6.00 -1.07 -28.67
CA PRO A 6 4.65 -1.64 -28.57
C PRO A 6 4.30 -2.25 -27.20
N GLN A 7 5.30 -2.51 -26.38
CA GLN A 7 5.20 -3.16 -25.07
C GLN A 7 5.43 -2.19 -23.90
N ALA A 8 5.57 -0.89 -24.17
CA ALA A 8 5.78 0.12 -23.14
C ALA A 8 4.71 1.20 -23.22
N SER A 9 4.07 1.49 -22.08
CA SER A 9 3.24 2.67 -21.88
C SER A 9 4.06 3.76 -21.19
N LEU A 10 3.79 5.02 -21.56
CA LEU A 10 4.28 6.18 -20.83
C LEU A 10 3.09 6.87 -20.19
N GLU A 11 3.17 7.08 -18.89
CA GLU A 11 2.17 7.83 -18.14
C GLU A 11 2.81 9.05 -17.47
N ILE A 12 2.24 10.22 -17.68
CA ILE A 12 2.60 11.45 -16.98
C ILE A 12 1.51 11.68 -15.93
N ARG A 13 1.88 11.62 -14.66
CA ARG A 13 0.97 11.81 -13.54
C ARG A 13 1.23 13.14 -12.86
N GLU A 14 0.17 13.85 -12.50
CA GLU A 14 0.28 14.99 -11.58
C GLU A 14 0.73 14.50 -10.20
N ARG A 15 1.53 15.32 -9.51
CA ARG A 15 1.97 15.01 -8.16
C ARG A 15 0.78 15.12 -7.20
N ALA A 16 0.65 14.13 -6.32
CA ALA A 16 -0.26 14.22 -5.20
C ALA A 16 0.17 15.35 -4.27
N ALA A 17 -0.80 16.12 -3.76
CA ALA A 17 -0.56 17.18 -2.81
C ALA A 17 0.07 16.64 -1.51
N ALA A 18 0.98 17.41 -0.91
CA ALA A 18 1.58 17.08 0.38
C ALA A 18 0.49 16.92 1.46
N GLY A 19 0.62 15.90 2.30
CA GLY A 19 -0.35 15.54 3.32
C GLY A 19 -1.64 14.90 2.81
N SER A 20 -1.76 14.60 1.51
CA SER A 20 -2.94 13.92 0.96
C SER A 20 -2.84 12.39 1.13
N ARG A 21 -3.96 11.68 0.98
CA ARG A 21 -3.97 10.21 0.99
C ARG A 21 -3.03 9.58 -0.04
N TYR A 22 -2.70 10.28 -1.13
CA TYR A 22 -1.87 9.77 -2.22
C TYR A 22 -0.42 10.29 -2.17
N GLU A 23 0.02 10.93 -1.08
CA GLU A 23 1.39 11.42 -0.98
C GLU A 23 2.43 10.31 -1.17
N ALA A 24 2.22 9.10 -0.61
CA ALA A 24 3.11 7.96 -0.83
C ALA A 24 3.09 7.38 -2.25
N PHE A 25 2.11 7.76 -3.07
CA PHE A 25 2.03 7.38 -4.48
C PHE A 25 2.99 8.19 -5.36
N ASN A 26 3.54 9.29 -4.84
CA ASN A 26 4.53 10.09 -5.56
C ASN A 26 5.83 9.29 -5.79
N PRO A 27 6.44 9.36 -7.00
CA PRO A 27 7.63 8.57 -7.34
C PRO A 27 8.86 8.81 -6.46
N ASP A 28 8.93 9.93 -5.75
CA ASP A 28 10.02 10.35 -4.87
C ASP A 28 9.63 10.33 -3.37
N ALA A 29 8.43 9.86 -3.03
CA ALA A 29 8.04 9.71 -1.63
C ALA A 29 9.04 8.83 -0.87
N GLU A 30 9.39 9.24 0.34
CA GLU A 30 10.32 8.53 1.22
C GLU A 30 9.76 7.14 1.55
N LEU A 31 10.56 6.10 1.31
CA LEU A 31 10.17 4.71 1.59
C LEU A 31 10.01 4.47 3.09
N ASP A 32 9.15 3.52 3.42
CA ASP A 32 9.01 2.95 4.76
C ASP A 32 8.63 4.00 5.82
N LYS A 33 8.07 5.14 5.37
CA LYS A 33 7.64 6.25 6.22
C LYS A 33 6.12 6.28 6.33
N PRO A 34 5.56 5.81 7.46
CA PRO A 34 4.13 5.84 7.64
C PRO A 34 3.61 7.24 7.88
N TYR A 35 2.46 7.55 7.30
CA TYR A 35 1.67 8.73 7.60
C TYR A 35 0.19 8.38 7.74
N CYS A 36 -0.53 9.30 8.37
CA CYS A 36 -1.95 9.13 8.66
C CYS A 36 -2.71 10.24 7.98
N TYR A 37 -3.80 9.90 7.31
CA TYR A 37 -4.67 10.87 6.66
C TYR A 37 -6.12 10.47 6.92
N GLN A 38 -6.94 11.40 7.42
CA GLN A 38 -8.35 11.16 7.64
C GLN A 38 -9.15 12.24 6.93
N ALA A 39 -9.83 11.88 5.84
CA ALA A 39 -10.68 12.84 5.14
C ALA A 39 -11.88 13.23 6.02
N LYS A 40 -12.35 14.47 5.87
CA LYS A 40 -13.51 14.95 6.60
C LYS A 40 -14.74 14.08 6.29
N GLY A 41 -15.37 13.54 7.34
CA GLY A 41 -16.58 12.70 7.21
C GLY A 41 -16.30 11.22 6.99
N MET A 42 -15.03 10.80 6.84
CA MET A 42 -14.69 9.38 6.84
C MET A 42 -14.72 8.82 8.27
N PRO A 43 -15.31 7.63 8.48
CA PRO A 43 -15.34 7.02 9.79
C PRO A 43 -13.94 6.59 10.25
N ASP A 44 -13.77 6.55 11.57
CA ASP A 44 -12.59 5.99 12.21
C ASP A 44 -12.67 4.45 12.18
N ILE A 45 -11.51 3.81 12.12
CA ILE A 45 -11.35 2.37 12.38
C ILE A 45 -11.71 2.12 13.85
N LYS A 46 -12.56 1.12 14.12
CA LYS A 46 -13.10 0.91 15.48
C LYS A 46 -12.04 0.38 16.44
N ALA A 47 -11.20 -0.54 15.96
CA ALA A 47 -10.12 -1.15 16.72
C ALA A 47 -8.87 -1.34 15.86
N ASN A 48 -7.72 -0.90 16.35
CA ASN A 48 -6.45 -1.03 15.65
C ASN A 48 -6.08 -2.50 15.34
N ASP A 49 -6.41 -3.40 16.28
CA ASP A 49 -6.19 -4.85 16.15
C ASP A 49 -6.92 -5.45 14.93
N ASP A 50 -8.01 -4.83 14.47
CA ASP A 50 -8.71 -5.27 13.26
C ASP A 50 -7.81 -5.13 12.02
N CYS A 51 -7.01 -4.06 11.94
CA CYS A 51 -6.06 -3.87 10.85
C CYS A 51 -4.86 -4.81 10.95
N ILE A 52 -4.40 -5.11 12.16
CA ILE A 52 -3.35 -6.13 12.38
C ILE A 52 -3.83 -7.48 11.87
N LYS A 53 -5.05 -7.89 12.21
CA LYS A 53 -5.66 -9.13 11.73
C LYS A 53 -5.93 -9.12 10.22
N ALA A 54 -6.33 -7.99 9.66
CA ALA A 54 -6.46 -7.85 8.21
C ALA A 54 -5.11 -8.08 7.50
N TYR A 55 -4.02 -7.50 8.03
CA TYR A 55 -2.66 -7.71 7.50
C TYR A 55 -2.20 -9.17 7.64
N GLU A 56 -2.43 -9.77 8.81
CA GLU A 56 -2.12 -11.18 9.06
C GLU A 56 -2.91 -12.12 8.14
N GLY A 57 -4.13 -11.72 7.76
CA GLY A 57 -4.98 -12.43 6.80
C GLY A 57 -4.48 -12.42 5.35
N LEU A 58 -3.48 -11.60 4.99
CA LEU A 58 -2.90 -11.65 3.64
C LEU A 58 -2.26 -13.00 3.36
N SER A 59 -2.67 -13.65 2.27
CA SER A 59 -2.09 -14.90 1.80
C SER A 59 -0.64 -14.73 1.35
N THR A 60 0.16 -15.77 1.53
CA THR A 60 1.53 -15.85 1.03
C THR A 60 1.74 -17.06 0.14
N ASP A 61 2.65 -16.94 -0.83
CA ASP A 61 3.12 -18.07 -1.61
C ASP A 61 4.09 -18.96 -0.79
N SER A 62 4.61 -20.02 -1.41
CA SER A 62 5.57 -20.93 -0.78
C SER A 62 6.91 -20.28 -0.43
N GLN A 63 7.21 -19.11 -0.98
CA GLN A 63 8.42 -18.33 -0.68
C GLN A 63 8.16 -17.30 0.43
N GLY A 64 6.91 -17.12 0.87
CA GLY A 64 6.53 -16.10 1.85
C GLY A 64 6.32 -14.70 1.25
N ARG A 65 6.18 -14.60 -0.08
CA ARG A 65 5.73 -13.36 -0.72
C ARG A 65 4.23 -13.22 -0.56
N ILE A 66 3.76 -11.99 -0.34
CA ILE A 66 2.34 -11.69 -0.41
C ILE A 66 1.88 -12.10 -1.81
N SER A 67 0.87 -12.97 -1.88
CA SER A 67 0.49 -13.69 -3.11
C SER A 67 -0.86 -13.19 -3.63
N PRO A 68 -0.92 -12.03 -4.29
CA PRO A 68 -2.12 -11.59 -4.98
C PRO A 68 -2.33 -12.40 -6.26
N THR A 69 -3.56 -12.36 -6.77
CA THR A 69 -3.88 -12.86 -8.11
C THR A 69 -3.47 -11.89 -9.23
N THR A 70 -3.16 -10.62 -8.88
CA THR A 70 -2.83 -9.53 -9.82
C THR A 70 -1.72 -8.61 -9.25
N ASN A 71 -1.86 -7.28 -9.38
CA ASN A 71 -0.93 -6.24 -8.94
C ASN A 71 -1.13 -5.82 -7.46
N GLY A 72 -2.08 -6.45 -6.75
CA GLY A 72 -2.35 -6.15 -5.36
C GLY A 72 -3.32 -7.13 -4.69
N ALA A 73 -3.39 -7.04 -3.36
CA ALA A 73 -4.28 -7.81 -2.52
C ALA A 73 -5.03 -6.87 -1.56
N HIS A 74 -6.21 -7.28 -1.15
CA HIS A 74 -6.93 -6.60 -0.08
C HIS A 74 -7.56 -7.62 0.86
N VAL A 75 -7.70 -7.23 2.14
CA VAL A 75 -8.36 -8.01 3.17
C VAL A 75 -9.24 -7.06 3.97
N VAL A 76 -10.47 -7.49 4.25
CA VAL A 76 -11.35 -6.83 5.20
C VAL A 76 -11.46 -7.71 6.43
N PHE A 77 -11.18 -7.15 7.59
CA PHE A 77 -11.43 -7.81 8.87
C PHE A 77 -12.15 -6.83 9.80
N GLN A 78 -13.39 -7.17 10.15
CA GLN A 78 -14.27 -6.34 10.99
C GLN A 78 -14.31 -4.86 10.53
N SER A 79 -13.71 -3.94 11.29
CA SER A 79 -13.76 -2.51 10.98
C SER A 79 -12.65 -2.01 10.08
N CYS A 80 -11.72 -2.86 9.65
CA CYS A 80 -10.57 -2.45 8.85
C CYS A 80 -10.57 -3.07 7.46
N TYR A 81 -10.45 -2.19 6.46
CA TYR A 81 -10.03 -2.53 5.11
C TYR A 81 -8.53 -2.29 5.00
N LEU A 82 -7.78 -3.28 4.52
CA LEU A 82 -6.37 -3.17 4.17
C LEU A 82 -6.19 -3.49 2.69
N SER A 83 -5.41 -2.66 2.00
CA SER A 83 -4.97 -2.90 0.61
C SER A 83 -3.47 -2.74 0.48
N ILE A 84 -2.88 -3.59 -0.36
CA ILE A 84 -1.49 -3.53 -0.79
C ILE A 84 -1.45 -3.68 -2.30
N SER A 85 -0.90 -2.70 -3.02
CA SER A 85 -0.85 -2.72 -4.48
C SER A 85 0.41 -2.05 -5.02
N THR A 86 0.83 -2.40 -6.23
CA THR A 86 1.92 -1.72 -6.92
C THR A 86 1.43 -0.42 -7.56
N THR A 87 2.26 0.62 -7.57
CA THR A 87 1.92 1.92 -8.15
C THR A 87 2.00 1.95 -9.69
N ASP A 88 2.66 0.98 -10.31
CA ASP A 88 2.91 0.89 -11.76
C ASP A 88 2.22 -0.31 -12.41
N GLU A 89 1.26 -0.93 -11.71
CA GLU A 89 0.50 -2.10 -12.17
C GLU A 89 1.33 -3.37 -12.41
N SER A 90 2.60 -3.38 -12.03
CA SER A 90 3.45 -4.56 -12.11
C SER A 90 3.06 -5.63 -11.08
N MET A 91 3.67 -6.82 -11.17
CA MET A 91 3.41 -7.87 -10.18
C MET A 91 3.95 -7.49 -8.81
N LEU A 92 3.17 -7.73 -7.75
CA LEU A 92 3.64 -7.60 -6.38
C LEU A 92 4.67 -8.70 -6.05
N GLN A 93 5.78 -8.32 -5.40
CA GLN A 93 6.92 -9.16 -5.04
C GLN A 93 7.35 -8.97 -3.58
N VAL A 94 6.48 -8.39 -2.74
CA VAL A 94 6.80 -8.09 -1.33
C VAL A 94 6.88 -9.37 -0.53
N MET A 95 8.00 -9.56 0.18
CA MET A 95 8.12 -10.55 1.23
C MET A 95 7.34 -10.08 2.46
N LYS A 96 6.39 -10.89 2.94
CA LYS A 96 5.55 -10.49 4.09
C LYS A 96 6.41 -10.18 5.32
N LYS A 97 7.45 -10.98 5.57
CA LYS A 97 8.40 -10.78 6.68
C LYS A 97 9.14 -9.43 6.65
N ASP A 98 9.42 -8.89 5.47
CA ASP A 98 10.21 -7.65 5.33
C ASP A 98 9.28 -6.43 5.49
N ALA A 99 8.00 -6.59 5.15
CA ALA A 99 6.97 -5.56 5.34
C ALA A 99 6.35 -5.55 6.75
N ASP A 100 6.44 -6.66 7.51
CA ASP A 100 5.70 -6.88 8.75
C ASP A 100 5.87 -5.74 9.76
N ALA A 101 7.11 -5.43 10.12
CA ALA A 101 7.42 -4.38 11.08
C ALA A 101 6.96 -2.99 10.60
N ILE A 102 7.08 -2.72 9.30
CA ILE A 102 6.75 -1.41 8.71
C ILE A 102 5.24 -1.21 8.69
N VAL A 103 4.48 -2.20 8.22
CA VAL A 103 3.02 -2.13 8.14
C VAL A 103 2.39 -2.13 9.54
N LYS A 104 2.87 -2.96 10.46
CA LYS A 104 2.41 -2.94 11.85
C LYS A 104 2.72 -1.61 12.53
N ASN A 105 3.90 -1.04 12.31
CA ASN A 105 4.23 0.30 12.80
C ASN A 105 3.31 1.38 12.21
N MET A 106 2.99 1.31 10.91
CA MET A 106 2.00 2.21 10.29
C MET A 106 0.64 2.10 10.99
N ILE A 107 0.15 0.88 11.16
CA ILE A 107 -1.14 0.61 11.82
C ILE A 107 -1.11 1.20 13.24
N THR A 108 -0.11 0.86 14.06
CA THR A 108 0.00 1.36 15.44
C THR A 108 0.13 2.88 15.51
N LYS A 109 0.93 3.50 14.64
CA LYS A 109 1.14 4.96 14.61
C LYS A 109 -0.13 5.72 14.25
N CYS A 110 -0.95 5.17 13.36
CA CYS A 110 -2.19 5.81 12.91
C CYS A 110 -3.41 5.48 13.77
N ASP A 111 -3.31 4.46 14.64
CA ASP A 111 -4.34 4.03 15.56
C ASP A 111 -5.69 3.80 14.86
N LYS A 112 -6.64 4.73 15.04
CA LYS A 112 -7.99 4.66 14.47
C LYS A 112 -8.14 5.42 13.14
N LYS A 113 -7.11 6.12 12.69
CA LYS A 113 -7.11 6.87 11.42
C LYS A 113 -6.65 5.98 10.28
N SER A 114 -6.98 6.41 9.06
CA SER A 114 -6.44 5.75 7.87
C SER A 114 -4.92 5.91 7.80
N GLY A 115 -4.23 4.80 7.54
CA GLY A 115 -2.77 4.71 7.53
C GLY A 115 -2.25 4.42 6.13
N PHE A 116 -1.09 4.98 5.81
CA PHE A 116 -0.48 4.87 4.49
C PHE A 116 1.03 4.72 4.62
N VAL A 117 1.62 3.86 3.78
CA VAL A 117 3.08 3.72 3.63
C VAL A 117 3.39 3.20 2.23
N ASN A 118 4.55 3.59 1.68
CA ASN A 118 5.10 2.96 0.49
C ASN A 118 6.31 2.09 0.81
N LEU A 119 6.48 1.01 0.06
CA LEU A 119 7.52 0.01 0.23
C LEU A 119 8.19 -0.30 -1.12
N ARG A 120 9.31 -1.01 -1.06
CA ARG A 120 9.83 -1.74 -2.22
C ARG A 120 9.06 -3.05 -2.41
N GLY A 121 9.09 -3.59 -3.63
CA GLY A 121 8.51 -4.89 -3.95
C GLY A 121 7.51 -4.88 -5.09
N ALA A 122 7.56 -3.88 -5.97
CA ALA A 122 6.97 -3.98 -7.30
C ALA A 122 7.95 -4.72 -8.23
N GLN A 123 7.45 -5.40 -9.26
CA GLN A 123 8.30 -6.06 -10.24
C GLN A 123 8.97 -5.03 -11.15
N GLY A 124 10.30 -5.07 -11.22
CA GLY A 124 11.08 -4.08 -11.97
C GLY A 124 11.56 -2.94 -11.09
N LYS A 125 11.88 -1.79 -11.69
CA LYS A 125 12.51 -0.64 -11.00
C LYS A 125 11.63 0.61 -10.92
N ASN A 126 10.48 0.60 -11.61
CA ASN A 126 9.66 1.79 -11.79
C ASN A 126 8.60 1.91 -10.69
N GLY A 127 7.99 0.80 -10.31
CA GLY A 127 6.96 0.73 -9.30
C GLY A 127 7.48 0.77 -7.87
N ARG A 128 6.59 1.26 -7.01
CA ARG A 128 6.64 1.07 -5.57
C ARG A 128 5.41 0.25 -5.17
N VAL A 129 5.37 -0.14 -3.92
CA VAL A 129 4.18 -0.74 -3.32
C VAL A 129 3.54 0.30 -2.44
N PHE A 130 2.23 0.46 -2.54
CA PHE A 130 1.42 1.33 -1.71
C PHE A 130 0.55 0.47 -0.80
N VAL A 131 0.63 0.72 0.49
CA VAL A 131 -0.21 0.07 1.50
C VAL A 131 -1.13 1.13 2.08
N GLU A 132 -2.42 0.81 2.18
CA GLU A 132 -3.40 1.63 2.88
C GLU A 132 -4.26 0.81 3.83
N THR A 133 -4.61 1.42 4.97
CA THR A 133 -5.65 0.94 5.88
C THR A 133 -6.69 2.02 6.07
N HIS A 134 -7.97 1.67 6.06
CA HIS A 134 -9.07 2.59 6.40
C HIS A 134 -10.28 1.83 6.96
N ALA A 135 -11.26 2.57 7.47
CA ALA A 135 -12.50 1.97 7.98
C ALA A 135 -13.26 1.26 6.84
N ALA A 136 -13.67 0.01 7.10
CA ALA A 136 -14.43 -0.82 6.17
C ALA A 136 -15.91 -0.40 6.02
#